data_AF-A0A642UMV9-F1
#
_entry.id   AF-A0A642UMV9-F1
#
_cell.length_a   1.000
_cell.length_b   1.000
_cell.length_c   1.000
_cell.angle_alpha   90.00
_cell.angle_beta   90.00
_cell.angle_gamma   90.00
#
_symmetry.space_group_name_H-M   'P 1'
#
loop_
_entity.id
_entity.type
_entity.pdbx_description
1 polymer ?
#
loop_
_entity_poly.entity_id
_entity_poly.type
_entity_poly.pdbx_seq_one_letter_code
_entity_poly.pdbx_strand_id
1 'polypeptide(L)'
;MWVFTVVIGFVVAGCIPFFNNLVGLAGALLGTSFALILLGSMTLYEMANGFYTELGAHHNPVLWLRASQKNWFSSKKNTTLTIVSWICIIVGLYIAVTGVYGSVAEIIQAYADGIVGSAFSCEEPTA
;
A
#
# COMPACT_ATOMS: atom_id res chain seq x y z
N MET A 1 7.09 -23.54 11.22
CA MET A 1 6.13 -22.62 10.56
C MET A 1 5.10 -22.08 11.54
N TRP A 2 4.35 -22.92 12.27
CA TRP A 2 3.35 -22.46 13.25
C TRP A 2 3.91 -21.63 14.42
N VAL A 3 5.02 -22.08 15.03
CA VAL A 3 5.66 -21.37 16.15
C VAL A 3 6.12 -19.96 15.75
N PHE A 4 6.56 -19.77 14.51
CA PHE A 4 7.03 -18.48 14.01
C PHE A 4 5.91 -17.44 13.95
N THR A 5 4.73 -17.81 13.43
CA THR A 5 3.56 -16.93 13.40
C THR A 5 3.07 -16.58 14.81
N VAL A 6 3.14 -17.54 15.76
CA VAL A 6 2.77 -17.29 17.16
C VAL A 6 3.71 -16.27 17.80
N VAL A 7 5.02 -16.41 17.59
CA VAL A 7 6.02 -15.46 18.12
C VAL A 7 5.81 -14.05 17.54
N ILE A 8 5.60 -13.93 16.23
CA ILE A 8 5.32 -12.63 15.61
C ILE A 8 4.01 -12.04 16.12
N GLY A 9 2.95 -12.84 16.23
CA GLY A 9 1.67 -12.39 16.75
C GLY A 9 1.76 -11.89 18.19
N PHE A 10 2.56 -12.56 19.03
CA PHE A 10 2.81 -12.13 20.40
C PHE A 10 3.53 -10.77 20.46
N VAL A 11 4.56 -10.57 19.63
CA VAL A 11 5.29 -9.29 19.55
C VAL A 11 4.36 -8.16 19.08
N VAL A 12 3.58 -8.40 18.02
CA VAL A 12 2.66 -7.40 17.48
C VAL A 12 1.55 -7.06 18.48
N ALA A 13 1.02 -8.04 19.21
CA ALA A 13 0.04 -7.82 20.27
C ALA A 13 0.62 -7.01 21.45
N GLY A 14 1.91 -7.17 21.76
CA GLY A 14 2.60 -6.35 22.76
C GLY A 14 2.84 -4.90 22.30
N CYS A 15 3.00 -4.67 20.99
CA CYS A 15 3.27 -3.33 20.45
C CYS A 15 2.01 -2.53 20.08
N ILE A 16 0.90 -3.19 19.76
CA ILE A 16 -0.33 -2.54 19.29
C ILE A 16 -1.48 -2.97 20.21
N PRO A 17 -1.84 -2.14 21.21
CA PRO A 17 -2.85 -2.52 22.19
C PRO A 17 -4.29 -2.52 21.62
N PHE A 18 -4.52 -1.91 20.45
CA PHE A 18 -5.84 -1.81 19.82
C PHE A 18 -5.88 -2.49 18.45
N PHE A 19 -6.80 -3.46 18.30
CA PHE A 19 -7.00 -4.19 17.05
C PHE A 19 -7.38 -3.29 15.86
N ASN A 20 -8.09 -2.18 16.13
CA ASN A 20 -8.48 -1.21 15.10
C ASN A 20 -7.26 -0.67 14.33
N ASN A 21 -6.18 -0.33 15.04
CA ASN A 21 -4.96 0.26 14.47
C ASN A 21 -4.19 -0.80 13.66
N LEU A 22 -4.23 -2.06 14.11
CA LEU A 22 -3.66 -3.18 13.38
C LEU A 22 -4.40 -3.45 12.07
N VAL A 23 -5.73 -3.46 12.10
CA VAL A 23 -6.57 -3.62 10.89
C VAL A 23 -6.39 -2.43 9.95
N GLY A 24 -6.33 -1.22 10.48
CA GLY A 24 -6.06 0.00 9.71
C GLY A 24 -4.71 -0.06 9.00
N LEU A 25 -3.64 -0.43 9.71
CA LEU A 25 -2.30 -0.59 9.15
C LEU A 25 -2.24 -1.70 8.10
N ALA A 26 -2.83 -2.87 8.39
CA ALA A 26 -2.87 -3.99 7.46
C ALA A 26 -3.66 -3.65 6.18
N GLY A 27 -4.80 -2.96 6.31
CA GLY A 27 -5.60 -2.48 5.19
C GLY A 27 -4.88 -1.41 4.36
N ALA A 28 -4.19 -0.48 5.02
CA ALA A 28 -3.40 0.55 4.34
C ALA A 28 -2.23 -0.04 3.57
N LEU A 29 -1.54 -1.06 4.08
CA LEU A 29 -0.41 -1.70 3.39
C LEU A 29 -0.86 -2.69 2.31
N LEU A 30 -1.67 -3.69 2.69
CA LEU A 30 -2.05 -4.77 1.78
C LEU A 30 -3.12 -4.30 0.78
N GLY A 31 -4.10 -3.52 1.25
CA GLY A 31 -5.18 -3.02 0.40
C GLY A 31 -4.65 -2.10 -0.70
N THR A 32 -3.81 -1.12 -0.36
CA THR A 32 -3.29 -0.20 -1.38
C THR A 32 -2.29 -0.86 -2.33
N SER A 33 -1.42 -1.72 -1.82
CA SER A 33 -0.42 -2.43 -2.63
C SER A 33 -1.11 -3.34 -3.67
N PHE A 34 -2.03 -4.20 -3.22
CA PHE A 34 -2.66 -5.17 -4.10
C PHE A 34 -3.82 -4.59 -4.93
N ALA A 35 -4.60 -3.64 -4.41
CA ALA A 35 -5.79 -3.16 -5.11
C ALA A 35 -5.55 -1.91 -5.97
N LEU A 36 -4.63 -1.02 -5.58
CA LEU A 36 -4.44 0.26 -6.29
C LEU A 36 -3.13 0.29 -7.08
N ILE A 37 -2.02 -0.07 -6.43
CA ILE A 37 -0.70 -0.03 -7.08
C ILE A 37 -0.60 -1.14 -8.14
N LEU A 38 -0.92 -2.39 -7.79
CA LEU A 38 -0.90 -3.48 -8.77
C LEU A 38 -1.90 -3.27 -9.90
N LEU A 39 -3.16 -2.92 -9.58
CA LEU A 39 -4.17 -2.71 -10.61
C LEU A 39 -3.78 -1.59 -11.57
N GLY A 40 -3.30 -0.44 -11.07
CA GLY A 40 -2.82 0.65 -11.91
C GLY A 40 -1.61 0.29 -12.75
N SER A 41 -0.67 -0.50 -12.20
CA SER A 41 0.50 -0.98 -12.96
C SER A 41 0.13 -1.99 -14.04
N MET A 42 -0.84 -2.87 -13.76
CA MET A 42 -1.32 -3.90 -14.68
C MET A 42 -2.09 -3.28 -15.85
N THR A 43 -2.97 -2.32 -15.61
CA THR A 43 -3.70 -1.64 -16.69
C THR A 43 -2.74 -0.90 -17.62
N LEU A 44 -1.73 -0.21 -17.06
CA LEU A 44 -0.68 0.41 -17.85
C LEU A 44 0.08 -0.64 -18.68
N TYR A 45 0.41 -1.79 -18.09
CA TYR A 45 1.14 -2.87 -18.76
C TYR A 45 0.37 -3.45 -19.95
N GLU A 46 -0.93 -3.73 -19.79
CA GLU A 46 -1.77 -4.22 -20.89
C GLU A 46 -1.89 -3.21 -22.04
N MET A 47 -2.08 -1.92 -21.72
CA MET A 47 -2.13 -0.84 -22.71
C MET A 47 -0.85 -0.77 -23.56
N ALA A 48 0.27 -1.19 -22.98
CA ALA A 48 1.55 -1.10 -23.62
C ALA A 48 1.97 -2.40 -24.32
N ASN A 49 1.56 -3.57 -23.79
CA ASN A 49 1.76 -4.87 -24.43
C ASN A 49 1.19 -4.93 -25.86
N GLY A 50 0.06 -4.25 -26.11
CA GLY A 50 -0.50 -4.10 -27.46
C GLY A 50 0.44 -3.43 -28.47
N PHE A 51 1.45 -2.68 -28.02
CA PHE A 51 2.42 -1.99 -28.87
C PHE A 51 3.78 -2.72 -28.95
N TYR A 52 4.22 -3.43 -27.89
CA TYR A 52 5.49 -4.18 -27.93
C TYR A 52 5.48 -5.36 -28.87
N THR A 53 4.31 -5.96 -29.09
CA THR A 53 4.15 -7.10 -30.00
C THR A 53 4.62 -6.76 -31.41
N GLU A 54 4.59 -5.49 -31.81
CA GLU A 54 5.07 -5.02 -33.12
C GLU A 54 6.54 -4.56 -33.12
N LEU A 55 7.13 -4.26 -31.95
CA LEU A 55 8.45 -3.61 -31.84
C LEU A 55 9.62 -4.57 -31.52
N GLY A 56 9.38 -5.87 -31.32
CA GLY A 56 10.43 -6.90 -31.24
C GLY A 56 11.51 -6.71 -30.15
N ALA A 57 11.21 -5.95 -29.08
CA ALA A 57 12.20 -5.52 -28.08
C ALA A 57 12.16 -6.40 -26.81
N HIS A 58 12.86 -7.54 -26.84
CA HIS A 58 12.73 -8.61 -25.84
C HIS A 58 13.64 -8.51 -24.59
N HIS A 59 14.33 -7.39 -24.32
CA HIS A 59 15.41 -7.39 -23.31
C HIS A 59 15.39 -6.29 -22.24
N ASN A 60 14.47 -5.33 -22.26
CA ASN A 60 14.51 -4.19 -21.31
C ASN A 60 13.18 -3.99 -20.56
N PRO A 61 13.12 -4.27 -19.24
CA PRO A 61 11.88 -4.22 -18.44
C PRO A 61 11.38 -2.80 -18.16
N VAL A 62 12.12 -1.76 -18.56
CA VAL A 62 11.76 -0.34 -18.38
C VAL A 62 11.58 0.41 -19.69
N LEU A 63 11.98 -0.19 -20.82
CA LEU A 63 11.87 0.45 -22.13
C LEU A 63 10.40 0.59 -22.55
N TRP A 64 9.56 -0.25 -21.96
CA TRP A 64 8.14 -0.26 -22.22
C TRP A 64 7.53 1.11 -21.93
N LEU A 65 7.73 1.64 -20.72
CA LEU A 65 7.16 2.92 -20.31
C LEU A 65 7.49 4.08 -21.28
N ARG A 66 8.70 4.07 -21.84
CA ARG A 66 9.18 5.10 -22.78
C ARG A 66 8.59 4.95 -24.18
N ALA A 67 8.50 3.73 -24.69
CA ALA A 67 7.97 3.47 -26.03
C ALA A 67 6.46 3.71 -26.13
N SER A 68 5.71 3.50 -25.03
CA SER A 68 4.25 3.68 -25.00
C SER A 68 3.82 5.16 -24.99
N GLN A 69 4.76 6.08 -24.66
CA GLN A 69 4.47 7.49 -24.40
C GLN A 69 3.84 8.24 -25.58
N LYS A 70 4.21 7.91 -26.83
CA LYS A 70 3.59 8.52 -28.03
C LYS A 70 2.15 8.05 -28.25
N ASN A 71 1.84 6.81 -27.90
CA ASN A 71 0.51 6.23 -28.12
C ASN A 71 -0.49 6.65 -27.03
N TRP A 72 -0.01 7.02 -25.84
CA TRP A 72 -0.85 7.54 -24.75
C TRP A 72 -1.63 8.80 -25.12
N PHE A 73 -1.10 9.61 -26.05
CA PHE A 73 -1.71 10.86 -26.50
C PHE A 73 -2.41 10.78 -27.85
N SER A 74 -2.46 9.60 -28.49
CA SER A 74 -3.05 9.47 -29.83
C SER A 74 -4.58 9.43 -29.83
N SER A 75 -5.21 9.02 -28.72
CA SER A 75 -6.67 8.87 -28.63
C SER A 75 -7.19 9.28 -27.26
N LYS A 76 -8.26 10.10 -27.25
CA LYS A 76 -8.88 10.63 -26.02
C LYS A 76 -9.25 9.51 -25.03
N LYS A 77 -9.70 8.35 -25.54
CA LYS A 77 -10.07 7.20 -24.70
C LYS A 77 -8.84 6.59 -24.00
N ASN A 78 -7.73 6.47 -24.73
CA ASN A 78 -6.49 5.92 -24.20
C ASN A 78 -5.78 6.89 -23.24
N THR A 79 -5.89 8.19 -23.52
CA THR A 79 -5.39 9.25 -22.65
C THR A 79 -6.12 9.25 -21.30
N THR A 80 -7.46 9.15 -21.29
CA THR A 80 -8.21 9.09 -20.02
C THR A 80 -7.83 7.85 -19.20
N LEU A 81 -7.71 6.68 -19.84
CA LEU A 81 -7.37 5.44 -19.14
C LEU A 81 -5.96 5.48 -18.53
N THR A 82 -5.01 6.09 -19.23
CA THR A 82 -3.63 6.31 -18.75
C THR A 82 -3.60 7.25 -17.55
N ILE A 83 -4.35 8.35 -17.61
CA ILE A 83 -4.44 9.33 -16.50
C ILE A 83 -5.05 8.67 -15.26
N VAL A 84 -6.17 7.94 -15.42
CA VAL A 84 -6.83 7.25 -14.31
C VAL A 84 -5.89 6.23 -13.66
N SER A 85 -5.13 5.48 -14.45
CA SER A 85 -4.18 4.48 -13.93
C SER A 85 -3.05 5.13 -13.11
N TRP A 86 -2.48 6.24 -13.59
CA TRP A 86 -1.50 7.01 -12.83
C TRP A 86 -2.07 7.61 -11.54
N ILE A 87 -3.30 8.11 -11.57
CA ILE A 87 -3.99 8.61 -10.38
C ILE A 87 -4.17 7.48 -9.37
N CYS A 88 -4.61 6.28 -9.78
CA CYS A 88 -4.76 5.14 -8.89
C CYS A 88 -3.44 4.76 -8.18
N ILE A 89 -2.30 4.79 -8.88
CA ILE A 89 -0.98 4.51 -8.29
C ILE A 89 -0.61 5.57 -7.26
N ILE A 90 -0.78 6.86 -7.60
CA ILE A 90 -0.45 7.97 -6.71
C ILE A 90 -1.35 7.97 -5.46
N VAL A 91 -2.65 7.75 -5.65
CA VAL A 91 -3.62 7.64 -4.54
C VAL A 91 -3.32 6.42 -3.68
N GLY A 92 -2.95 5.28 -4.28
CA GLY A 92 -2.51 4.10 -3.56
C GLY A 92 -1.29 4.37 -2.67
N LEU A 93 -0.26 5.02 -3.20
CA LEU A 93 0.91 5.45 -2.43
C LEU A 93 0.54 6.44 -1.31
N TYR A 94 -0.35 7.38 -1.61
CA TYR A 94 -0.81 8.36 -0.63
C TYR A 94 -1.55 7.70 0.55
N ILE A 95 -2.47 6.78 0.27
CA ILE A 95 -3.21 6.05 1.32
C ILE A 95 -2.25 5.14 2.10
N ALA A 96 -1.26 4.53 1.47
CA ALA A 96 -0.26 3.73 2.17
C ALA A 96 0.52 4.59 3.19
N VAL A 97 1.01 5.75 2.78
CA VAL A 97 1.78 6.65 3.65
C VAL A 97 0.90 7.23 4.77
N THR A 98 -0.25 7.80 4.41
CA THR A 98 -1.14 8.45 5.38
C THR A 98 -1.83 7.46 6.31
N GLY A 99 -2.21 6.29 5.82
CA GLY A 99 -2.80 5.22 6.62
C GLY A 99 -1.81 4.62 7.63
N VAL A 100 -0.56 4.37 7.22
CA VAL A 100 0.49 3.92 8.15
C VAL A 100 0.78 4.99 9.19
N TYR A 101 0.91 6.26 8.77
CA TYR A 101 1.15 7.37 9.68
C TYR A 101 0.01 7.54 10.69
N GLY A 102 -1.25 7.47 10.25
CA GLY A 102 -2.42 7.58 11.12
C GLY A 102 -2.43 6.51 12.21
N SER A 103 -2.22 5.24 11.84
CA SER A 103 -2.17 4.16 12.83
C SER A 103 -1.03 4.32 13.84
N VAL A 104 0.14 4.79 13.41
CA VAL A 104 1.27 5.05 14.32
C VAL A 104 0.98 6.23 15.26
N ALA A 105 0.39 7.31 14.75
CA ALA A 105 0.04 8.48 15.56
C ALA A 105 -0.96 8.12 16.66
N GLU A 106 -2.00 7.34 16.34
CA GLU A 106 -3.00 6.88 17.33
C GLU A 106 -2.37 5.99 18.41
N ILE A 107 -1.41 5.15 18.05
CA ILE A 107 -0.67 4.33 19.02
C ILE A 107 0.11 5.23 19.98
N ILE A 108 0.85 6.21 19.46
CA ILE A 108 1.65 7.14 20.28
C ILE A 108 0.76 7.93 21.24
N GLN A 109 -0.36 8.45 20.75
CA GLN A 109 -1.31 9.20 21.57
C GLN A 109 -1.91 8.33 22.68
N ALA A 110 -2.23 7.07 22.40
CA ALA A 110 -2.75 6.16 23.41
C ALA A 110 -1.75 5.88 24.55
N TYR A 111 -0.44 5.81 24.25
CA TYR A 111 0.60 5.71 25.26
C TYR A 111 0.81 7.03 26.02
N ALA A 112 0.67 8.18 25.35
CA ALA A 112 0.81 9.50 25.98
C ALA A 112 -0.35 9.84 26.92
N ASP A 113 -1.57 9.45 26.57
CA ASP A 113 -2.78 9.66 27.38
C ASP A 113 -2.87 8.69 28.57
N GLY A 114 -1.90 7.77 28.72
CA GLY A 114 -1.87 6.80 29.83
C GLY A 114 -2.99 5.76 29.79
N ILE A 115 -3.74 5.69 28.69
CA ILE A 115 -4.84 4.73 28.46
C ILE A 115 -4.30 3.28 28.48
N VAL A 116 -3.01 3.11 28.19
CA VAL A 116 -2.31 1.81 28.19
C VAL A 116 -1.00 1.92 28.96
N GLY A 117 -0.87 1.12 30.04
CA GLY A 117 0.41 0.86 30.68
C GLY A 117 1.36 0.09 29.76
N SER A 118 2.64 -0.02 30.13
CA SER A 118 3.61 -0.88 29.42
C SER A 118 2.99 -2.26 29.16
N ALA A 119 3.31 -2.89 28.02
CA ALA A 119 2.65 -4.09 27.47
C ALA A 119 2.50 -5.30 28.43
N PHE A 120 3.19 -5.27 29.58
CA PHE A 120 3.10 -6.25 30.65
C PHE A 120 3.15 -5.64 32.06
N SER A 121 2.96 -4.32 32.21
CA SER A 121 2.89 -3.68 33.52
C SER A 121 1.47 -3.83 34.06
N CYS A 122 1.32 -4.63 35.11
CA CYS A 122 0.13 -4.63 35.95
C CYS A 122 0.10 -3.33 36.77
N GLU A 123 -0.04 -2.18 36.12
CA GLU A 123 -0.36 -0.94 36.79
C GLU A 123 -1.87 -0.77 36.73
N GLU A 124 -2.47 -0.77 37.91
CA GLU A 124 -3.88 -0.53 38.13
C GLU A 124 -4.28 0.84 37.55
N PRO A 125 -5.35 0.93 36.76
CA PRO A 125 -5.82 2.22 36.27
C PRO A 125 -6.28 3.06 37.45
N THR A 126 -5.53 4.13 37.77
CA THR A 126 -5.95 5.10 38.77
C THR A 126 -7.15 5.88 38.22
N ALA A 127 -8.21 5.88 39.02
CA ALA A 127 -9.52 6.47 38.77
C ALA A 127 -9.51 7.93 38.26
#